data_AF-A0A813MQD4-F1
#
_entry.id   AF-A0A813MQD4-F1
#
_cell.length_a   1.000
_cell.length_b   1.000
_cell.length_c   1.000
_cell.angle_alpha   90.00
_cell.angle_beta   90.00
_cell.angle_gamma   90.00
#
_symmetry.space_group_name_H-M   'P 1'
#
loop_
_entity.id
_entity.type
_entity.pdbx_description
1 polymer ?
#
loop_
_entity_poly.entity_id
_entity_poly.type
_entity_poly.pdbx_seq_one_letter_code
_entity_poly.pdbx_strand_id
1 'polypeptide(L)'
;MNILFLIALIFIINQIKSEDNILDKEWNNFKKQFNKIYISLEEELQKQEVWKNNLDYIKNFNSMNFGFKLRMNEFGDYTNREFRKKYLSGETESLPLISVSDIKPVCSRNGTKIQLSIVTSVKDQGDCGSFLGFAAIALNGPISVAIDGGPASFQFYGSDIYYDIACRSNDENLNHAVTAVGYGYTNLDGYKREYYIIKNTWGEKWGDSGHVLISKNRTNNCDKANSAVNPIV
;
A
#
# COMPACT_ATOMS: atom_id res chain seq x y z
N MET A 1 29.63 -45.39 -15.04
CA MET A 1 28.90 -44.10 -15.04
C MET A 1 27.88 -44.15 -16.16
N ASN A 2 26.60 -44.10 -15.84
CA ASN A 2 25.51 -44.43 -16.77
C ASN A 2 25.29 -43.26 -17.75
N ILE A 3 25.29 -43.51 -19.07
CA ILE A 3 25.15 -42.45 -20.10
C ILE A 3 23.83 -41.66 -19.91
N LEU A 4 22.77 -42.33 -19.47
CA LEU A 4 21.49 -41.70 -19.13
C LEU A 4 21.62 -40.66 -18.01
N PHE A 5 22.51 -40.88 -17.04
CA PHE A 5 22.73 -39.95 -15.92
C PHE A 5 23.45 -38.68 -16.39
N LEU A 6 24.43 -38.81 -17.29
CA LEU A 6 25.15 -37.66 -17.87
C LEU A 6 24.23 -36.77 -18.72
N ILE A 7 23.37 -37.38 -19.54
CA ILE A 7 22.40 -36.64 -20.36
C ILE A 7 21.40 -35.87 -19.49
N ALA A 8 20.88 -36.51 -18.43
CA ALA A 8 20.00 -35.86 -17.46
C ALA A 8 20.69 -34.68 -16.76
N LEU A 9 21.96 -34.84 -16.36
CA LEU A 9 22.74 -33.78 -15.73
C LEU A 9 22.94 -32.57 -16.65
N ILE A 10 23.31 -32.81 -17.92
CA ILE A 10 23.48 -31.75 -18.92
C ILE A 10 22.16 -31.01 -19.17
N PHE A 11 21.05 -31.73 -19.23
CA PHE A 11 19.73 -31.11 -19.39
C PHE A 11 19.38 -30.21 -18.20
N ILE A 12 19.60 -30.67 -16.97
CA ILE A 12 19.38 -29.88 -15.74
C ILE A 12 20.28 -28.63 -15.74
N ILE A 13 21.57 -28.77 -16.07
CA ILE A 13 22.51 -27.63 -16.16
C ILE A 13 22.05 -26.60 -17.18
N ASN A 14 21.54 -27.04 -18.35
CA ASN A 14 21.03 -26.15 -19.38
C ASN A 14 19.74 -25.43 -18.94
N GLN A 15 18.85 -26.09 -18.20
CA GLN A 15 17.66 -25.45 -17.63
C GLN A 15 18.06 -24.34 -16.65
N ILE A 16 18.97 -24.63 -15.71
CA ILE A 16 19.47 -23.64 -14.74
C ILE A 16 20.10 -22.43 -15.44
N LYS A 17 20.97 -22.65 -16.43
CA LYS A 17 21.58 -21.55 -17.22
C LYS A 17 20.55 -20.69 -17.95
N SER A 18 19.48 -21.30 -18.45
CA SER A 18 18.43 -20.57 -19.16
C SER A 18 17.61 -19.68 -18.21
N GLU A 19 17.34 -20.17 -17.00
CA GLU A 19 16.64 -19.43 -15.95
C GLU A 19 17.49 -18.27 -15.42
N ASP A 20 18.78 -18.49 -15.19
CA ASP A 20 19.74 -17.45 -14.79
C ASP A 20 19.78 -16.32 -15.84
N ASN A 21 19.82 -16.65 -17.14
CA ASN A 21 19.83 -15.67 -18.22
C ASN A 21 18.54 -14.82 -18.25
N ILE A 22 17.38 -15.43 -18.01
CA ILE A 22 16.10 -14.70 -17.94
C ILE A 22 16.11 -13.74 -16.75
N LEU A 23 16.52 -14.20 -15.57
CA LEU A 23 16.58 -13.38 -14.36
C LEU A 23 17.55 -12.20 -14.50
N ASP A 24 18.70 -12.41 -15.16
CA ASP A 24 19.66 -11.34 -15.44
C ASP A 24 19.07 -10.29 -16.39
N LYS A 25 18.29 -10.72 -17.38
CA LYS A 25 17.58 -9.80 -18.28
C LYS A 25 16.52 -8.99 -17.54
N GLU A 26 15.72 -9.63 -16.68
CA GLU A 26 14.71 -8.95 -15.87
C GLU A 26 15.34 -7.96 -14.88
N TRP A 27 16.42 -8.34 -14.21
CA TRP A 27 17.19 -7.46 -13.32
C TRP A 27 17.73 -6.23 -14.06
N ASN A 28 18.33 -6.42 -15.24
CA ASN A 28 18.83 -5.31 -16.04
C ASN A 28 17.70 -4.37 -16.52
N ASN A 29 16.53 -4.92 -16.84
CA ASN A 29 15.36 -4.10 -17.18
C ASN A 29 14.86 -3.31 -15.97
N PHE A 30 14.80 -3.92 -14.79
CA PHE A 30 14.45 -3.24 -13.54
C PHE A 30 15.39 -2.06 -13.27
N LYS A 31 16.70 -2.28 -13.33
CA LYS A 31 17.69 -1.21 -13.14
C LYS A 31 17.49 -0.06 -14.11
N LYS A 32 17.26 -0.35 -15.39
CA LYS A 32 17.00 0.66 -16.43
C LYS A 32 15.69 1.41 -16.17
N GLN A 33 14.61 0.70 -15.82
CA GLN A 33 13.28 1.28 -15.62
C GLN A 33 13.25 2.26 -14.43
N PHE A 34 14.03 1.98 -13.39
CA PHE A 34 14.06 2.76 -12.15
C PHE A 34 15.39 3.50 -11.92
N ASN A 35 16.22 3.63 -12.97
CA ASN A 35 17.50 4.35 -12.95
C ASN A 35 18.40 3.94 -11.76
N LYS A 36 18.51 2.64 -11.50
CA LYS A 36 19.31 2.11 -10.39
C LYS A 36 20.79 2.13 -10.73
N ILE A 37 21.58 2.65 -9.80
CA ILE A 37 23.04 2.72 -9.86
C ILE A 37 23.55 2.25 -8.51
N TYR A 38 24.47 1.29 -8.53
CA TYR A 38 25.11 0.72 -7.35
C TYR A 38 26.60 1.05 -7.37
N ILE A 39 27.19 1.27 -6.19
CA ILE A 39 28.56 1.78 -6.05
C ILE A 39 29.58 0.66 -6.28
N SER A 40 29.22 -0.57 -5.92
CA SER A 40 30.07 -1.75 -6.08
C SER A 40 29.31 -2.94 -6.63
N LEU A 41 30.04 -3.89 -7.22
CA LEU A 41 29.48 -5.17 -7.65
C LEU A 41 28.90 -5.95 -6.47
N GLU A 42 29.52 -5.86 -5.30
CA GLU A 42 29.03 -6.51 -4.08
C GLU A 42 27.66 -5.96 -3.65
N GLU A 43 27.48 -4.64 -3.67
CA GLU A 43 26.19 -4.00 -3.39
C GLU A 43 25.15 -4.42 -4.43
N GLU A 44 25.51 -4.43 -5.72
CA GLU A 44 24.61 -4.85 -6.79
C GLU A 44 24.12 -6.28 -6.60
N LEU A 45 25.00 -7.22 -6.26
CA LEU A 45 24.64 -8.62 -6.03
C LEU A 45 23.70 -8.78 -4.84
N GLN A 46 23.95 -8.07 -3.74
CA GLN A 46 23.05 -8.05 -2.58
C GLN A 46 21.68 -7.49 -2.95
N LYS A 47 21.64 -6.40 -3.73
CA LYS A 47 20.39 -5.77 -4.17
C LYS A 47 19.63 -6.63 -5.19
N GLN A 48 20.33 -7.36 -6.04
CA GLN A 48 19.75 -8.33 -6.95
C GLN A 48 19.12 -9.50 -6.18
N GLU A 49 19.75 -10.00 -5.11
CA GLU A 49 19.19 -11.06 -4.27
C GLU A 49 17.90 -10.60 -3.58
N VAL A 50 17.90 -9.40 -2.99
CA VAL A 50 16.69 -8.80 -2.41
C VAL A 50 15.58 -8.65 -3.44
N TRP A 51 15.93 -8.19 -4.65
CA TRP A 51 14.99 -8.07 -5.75
C TRP A 51 14.39 -9.40 -6.19
N LYS A 52 15.19 -10.47 -6.27
CA LYS A 52 14.70 -11.84 -6.55
C LYS A 52 13.70 -12.30 -5.49
N ASN A 53 14.03 -12.13 -4.21
CA ASN A 53 13.14 -12.49 -3.11
C ASN A 53 11.79 -11.72 -3.17
N ASN A 54 11.84 -10.43 -3.49
CA ASN A 54 10.63 -9.62 -3.66
C ASN A 54 9.82 -10.01 -4.92
N LEU A 55 10.50 -10.36 -6.01
CA LEU A 55 9.84 -10.85 -7.22
C LEU A 55 9.07 -12.14 -6.94
N ASP A 56 9.68 -13.07 -6.21
CA ASP A 56 9.04 -14.32 -5.81
C ASP A 56 7.86 -14.08 -4.87
N TYR A 57 7.99 -13.16 -3.91
CA TYR A 57 6.88 -12.73 -3.06
C TYR A 57 5.70 -12.21 -3.90
N ILE A 58 5.95 -11.32 -4.86
CA ILE A 58 4.93 -10.77 -5.75
C ILE A 58 4.25 -11.87 -6.59
N LYS A 59 5.04 -12.77 -7.18
CA LYS A 59 4.54 -13.90 -7.98
C LYS A 59 3.64 -14.82 -7.15
N ASN A 60 4.10 -15.21 -5.96
CA ASN A 60 3.37 -16.07 -5.03
C ASN A 60 2.09 -15.40 -4.51
N PHE A 61 2.14 -14.11 -4.17
CA PHE A 61 0.96 -13.39 -3.74
C PHE A 61 -0.11 -13.33 -4.86
N ASN A 62 0.32 -13.00 -6.08
CA ASN A 62 -0.59 -12.85 -7.21
C ASN A 62 -1.22 -14.17 -7.66
N SER A 63 -0.55 -15.32 -7.43
CA SER A 63 -1.10 -16.65 -7.72
C SER A 63 -2.19 -17.09 -6.72
N MET A 64 -2.15 -16.59 -5.47
CA MET A 64 -3.16 -16.87 -4.45
C MET A 64 -4.47 -16.09 -4.60
N ASN A 65 -4.49 -15.07 -5.47
CA ASN A 65 -5.68 -14.29 -5.84
C ASN A 65 -6.43 -13.64 -4.65
N PHE A 66 -5.72 -12.91 -3.79
CA PHE A 66 -6.30 -12.21 -2.62
C PHE A 66 -7.28 -11.05 -2.94
N GLY A 67 -7.59 -10.78 -4.21
CA GLY A 67 -8.50 -9.73 -4.64
C GLY A 67 -7.86 -8.36 -4.90
N PHE A 68 -6.54 -8.27 -4.78
CA PHE A 68 -5.73 -7.18 -5.33
C PHE A 68 -4.40 -7.70 -5.85
N LYS A 69 -3.69 -6.89 -6.64
CA LYS A 69 -2.44 -7.31 -7.27
C LYS A 69 -1.26 -6.51 -6.76
N LEU A 70 -0.16 -7.22 -6.55
CA LEU A 70 1.15 -6.63 -6.31
C LEU A 70 1.89 -6.45 -7.64
N ARG A 71 2.75 -5.44 -7.70
CA ARG A 71 3.59 -5.16 -8.86
C ARG A 71 4.98 -4.73 -8.43
N MET A 72 5.98 -5.19 -9.18
CA MET A 72 7.36 -4.71 -9.01
C MET A 72 7.41 -3.20 -9.25
N ASN A 73 8.05 -2.48 -8.34
CA ASN A 73 8.19 -1.03 -8.38
C ASN A 73 9.60 -0.61 -7.95
N GLU A 74 9.87 0.68 -7.82
CA GLU A 74 11.21 1.18 -7.50
C GLU A 74 11.77 0.67 -6.16
N PHE A 75 10.93 0.14 -5.27
CA PHE A 75 11.35 -0.42 -3.98
C PHE A 75 11.70 -1.91 -4.07
N GLY A 76 11.76 -2.48 -5.29
CA GLY A 76 12.07 -3.89 -5.53
C GLY A 76 13.39 -4.36 -4.93
N ASP A 77 14.39 -3.49 -4.82
CA ASP A 77 15.70 -3.77 -4.25
C ASP A 77 15.82 -3.39 -2.76
N TYR A 78 14.69 -3.15 -2.09
CA TYR A 78 14.62 -2.93 -0.64
C TYR A 78 13.91 -4.08 0.04
N THR A 79 14.52 -4.61 1.10
CA THR A 79 13.80 -5.46 2.05
C THR A 79 12.71 -4.65 2.73
N ASN A 80 11.64 -5.28 3.21
CA ASN A 80 10.58 -4.56 3.91
C ASN A 80 11.10 -3.81 5.15
N ARG A 81 12.14 -4.34 5.82
CA ARG A 81 12.81 -3.64 6.94
C ARG A 81 13.50 -2.36 6.49
N GLU A 82 14.29 -2.40 5.42
CA GLU A 82 14.95 -1.19 4.88
C GLU A 82 13.91 -0.19 4.38
N PHE A 83 12.86 -0.68 3.69
CA PHE A 83 11.77 0.13 3.19
C PHE A 83 11.09 0.90 4.33
N ARG A 84 10.69 0.22 5.40
CA ARG A 84 10.07 0.83 6.58
C ARG A 84 10.98 1.89 7.21
N LYS A 85 12.26 1.56 7.40
CA LYS A 85 13.25 2.49 8.00
C LYS A 85 13.56 3.71 7.12
N LYS A 86 13.33 3.64 5.80
CA LYS A 86 13.68 4.75 4.91
C LYS A 86 12.48 5.61 4.53
N TYR A 87 11.31 4.99 4.36
CA TYR A 87 10.13 5.63 3.77
C TYR A 87 8.95 5.79 4.73
N LEU A 88 9.00 5.16 5.91
CA LEU A 88 7.91 5.18 6.89
C LEU A 88 8.34 5.72 8.27
N SER A 89 9.62 5.64 8.62
CA SER A 89 10.10 6.34 9.81
C SER A 89 10.32 7.82 9.49
N GLY A 90 9.39 8.67 9.91
CA GLY A 90 9.79 10.00 10.34
C GLY A 90 10.73 9.82 11.53
N GLU A 91 11.97 10.30 11.46
CA GLU A 91 12.74 10.49 12.67
C GLU A 91 11.91 11.42 13.56
N THR A 92 11.40 10.88 14.67
CA THR A 92 10.82 11.66 15.75
C THR A 92 11.98 12.38 16.45
N GLU A 93 12.61 13.35 15.80
CA GLU A 93 13.02 14.51 16.57
C GLU A 93 11.74 15.11 17.10
N SER A 94 11.64 15.18 18.41
CA SER A 94 10.46 15.64 19.15
C SER A 94 10.03 17.02 18.67
N LEU A 95 9.22 17.08 17.62
CA LEU A 95 8.38 18.24 17.36
C LEU A 95 7.53 18.42 18.61
N PRO A 96 7.45 19.63 19.18
CA PRO A 96 6.66 19.86 20.37
C PRO A 96 5.24 19.38 20.07
N LEU A 97 4.77 18.41 20.85
CA LEU A 97 3.38 17.97 20.83
C LEU A 97 2.53 19.22 21.06
N ILE A 98 1.94 19.77 20.00
CA ILE A 98 0.77 20.61 20.17
C ILE A 98 -0.27 19.64 20.71
N SER A 99 -0.51 19.74 22.01
CA SER A 99 -1.59 19.05 22.69
C SER A 99 -2.89 19.45 22.01
N VAL A 100 -3.38 18.61 21.09
CA VAL A 100 -4.79 18.63 20.69
C VAL A 100 -5.57 17.95 21.82
N SER A 101 -5.48 18.51 23.02
CA SER A 101 -6.17 18.00 24.21
C SER A 101 -7.67 18.27 24.20
N ASP A 102 -8.20 19.00 23.22
CA ASP A 102 -9.60 19.46 23.27
C ASP A 102 -10.50 18.98 22.11
N ILE A 103 -10.07 18.00 21.32
CA ILE A 103 -10.98 17.33 20.38
C ILE A 103 -11.02 15.84 20.65
N LYS A 104 -11.82 15.47 21.66
CA LYS A 104 -12.38 14.10 21.74
C LYS A 104 -13.49 14.00 20.70
N PRO A 105 -13.45 13.08 19.72
CA PRO A 105 -14.63 12.77 18.93
C PRO A 105 -15.60 12.01 19.83
N VAL A 106 -16.41 12.75 20.58
CA VAL A 106 -17.48 12.19 21.41
C VAL A 106 -18.62 11.79 20.48
N CYS A 107 -18.76 10.49 20.23
CA CYS A 107 -19.97 9.92 19.64
C CYS A 107 -21.06 9.87 20.71
N SER A 108 -21.75 11.00 20.92
CA SER A 108 -22.96 11.03 21.76
C SER A 108 -24.20 10.94 20.86
N ARG A 109 -24.94 9.83 20.99
CA ARG A 109 -26.31 9.73 20.49
C ARG A 109 -27.18 10.68 21.31
N ASN A 110 -27.56 11.81 20.72
CA ASN A 110 -28.94 12.33 20.66
C ASN A 110 -28.94 13.83 20.35
N GLY A 111 -29.82 14.23 19.44
CA GLY A 111 -30.43 15.56 19.49
C GLY A 111 -30.16 16.50 18.32
N THR A 112 -30.94 16.32 17.26
CA THR A 112 -31.61 17.38 16.46
C THR A 112 -30.79 18.36 15.60
N LYS A 113 -31.09 18.25 14.28
CA LYS A 113 -31.21 19.28 13.23
C LYS A 113 -30.00 20.17 12.92
N ILE A 114 -29.41 19.98 11.74
CA ILE A 114 -29.17 21.06 10.78
C ILE A 114 -29.44 20.53 9.35
N GLN A 115 -30.25 21.29 8.61
CA GLN A 115 -30.55 21.12 7.20
C GLN A 115 -29.57 21.97 6.39
N LEU A 116 -28.86 21.39 5.43
CA LEU A 116 -28.38 22.14 4.26
C LEU A 116 -28.37 21.22 3.03
N SER A 117 -29.01 21.74 2.00
CA SER A 117 -29.38 21.09 0.76
C SER A 117 -28.31 21.28 -0.32
N ILE A 118 -27.56 20.22 -0.65
CA ILE A 118 -27.17 19.91 -2.03
C ILE A 118 -27.30 18.38 -2.18
N VAL A 119 -28.18 17.99 -3.08
CA VAL A 119 -28.78 16.66 -3.22
C VAL A 119 -27.74 15.59 -3.53
N THR A 120 -27.63 14.56 -2.68
CA THR A 120 -27.81 13.15 -3.11
C THR A 120 -28.43 12.34 -1.97
N SER A 121 -29.24 11.37 -2.35
CA SER A 121 -30.18 10.60 -1.52
C SER A 121 -29.57 9.85 -0.32
N VAL A 122 -30.35 9.81 0.77
CA VAL A 122 -30.11 9.09 2.04
C VAL A 122 -29.71 7.63 1.82
N LYS A 123 -28.65 7.15 2.49
CA LYS A 123 -28.38 5.73 2.71
C LYS A 123 -27.85 5.43 4.12
N ASP A 124 -28.26 4.25 4.58
CA ASP A 124 -28.23 3.69 5.93
C ASP A 124 -26.81 3.39 6.48
N GLN A 125 -26.77 3.26 7.80
CA GLN A 125 -25.75 3.61 8.78
C GLN A 125 -25.23 2.34 9.48
N GLY A 126 -23.97 1.97 9.25
CA GLY A 126 -23.26 0.90 9.97
C GLY A 126 -22.18 1.45 10.94
N ASP A 127 -21.52 0.55 11.68
CA ASP A 127 -20.65 0.87 12.82
C ASP A 127 -19.52 1.87 12.53
N CYS A 128 -19.32 2.74 13.53
CA CYS A 128 -18.64 4.03 13.58
C CYS A 128 -17.27 4.16 12.87
N GLY A 129 -17.02 5.37 12.34
CA GLY A 129 -15.69 5.88 11.94
C GLY A 129 -15.65 6.45 10.52
N SER A 130 -16.29 5.76 9.56
CA SER A 130 -16.18 6.15 8.15
C SER A 130 -16.84 7.50 7.83
N PHE A 131 -17.95 7.87 8.48
CA PHE A 131 -18.74 9.07 8.15
C PHE A 131 -17.95 10.38 8.12
N LEU A 132 -17.01 10.59 9.06
CA LEU A 132 -16.24 11.84 9.14
C LEU A 132 -15.29 12.02 7.96
N GLY A 133 -14.62 10.94 7.50
CA GLY A 133 -13.74 11.01 6.33
C GLY A 133 -14.49 11.36 5.04
N PHE A 134 -15.66 10.75 4.80
CA PHE A 134 -16.48 11.05 3.62
C PHE A 134 -17.03 12.47 3.65
N ALA A 135 -17.64 12.86 4.78
CA ALA A 135 -18.20 14.20 4.93
C ALA A 135 -17.08 15.24 4.79
N ALA A 136 -15.94 15.01 5.42
CA ALA A 136 -14.84 15.95 5.36
C ALA A 136 -14.26 16.04 3.94
N ILE A 137 -14.03 14.94 3.21
CA ILE A 137 -13.53 15.00 1.82
C ILE A 137 -14.54 15.70 0.91
N ALA A 138 -15.83 15.36 1.05
CA ALA A 138 -16.89 15.94 0.24
C ALA A 138 -17.11 17.45 0.52
N LEU A 139 -16.86 17.90 1.75
CA LEU A 139 -17.07 19.29 2.16
C LEU A 139 -15.82 20.17 1.99
N ASN A 140 -14.62 19.61 2.18
CA ASN A 140 -13.36 20.38 2.26
C ASN A 140 -12.35 20.04 1.15
N GLY A 141 -12.62 19.02 0.32
CA GLY A 141 -11.66 18.53 -0.66
C GLY A 141 -10.64 17.55 -0.04
N PRO A 142 -9.44 17.40 -0.63
CA PRO A 142 -8.43 16.46 -0.15
C PRO A 142 -8.04 16.63 1.32
N ILE A 143 -7.87 15.51 2.05
CA ILE A 143 -7.57 15.51 3.50
C ILE A 143 -6.33 14.69 3.80
N SER A 144 -5.49 15.17 4.71
CA SER A 144 -4.35 14.43 5.24
C SER A 144 -4.81 13.33 6.19
N VAL A 145 -4.36 12.10 5.95
CA VAL A 145 -4.65 10.93 6.79
C VAL A 145 -3.35 10.18 7.10
N ALA A 146 -3.26 9.63 8.29
CA ALA A 146 -2.20 8.68 8.64
C ALA A 146 -2.71 7.25 8.41
N ILE A 147 -1.84 6.37 7.88
CA ILE A 147 -2.10 4.95 7.71
C ILE A 147 -0.91 4.10 8.18
N ASP A 148 -1.13 2.81 8.38
CA ASP A 148 -0.05 1.83 8.49
C ASP A 148 0.41 1.41 7.07
N GLY A 149 1.58 1.90 6.65
CA GLY A 149 2.24 1.51 5.39
C GLY A 149 3.20 0.33 5.55
N GLY A 150 3.30 -0.26 6.74
CA GLY A 150 4.33 -1.23 7.12
C GLY A 150 4.29 -2.59 6.42
N PRO A 151 3.13 -3.15 6.03
CA PRO A 151 3.08 -4.44 5.33
C PRO A 151 3.84 -4.46 4.00
N ALA A 152 4.50 -5.58 3.68
CA ALA A 152 5.19 -5.77 2.41
C ALA A 152 4.24 -5.74 1.19
N SER A 153 2.98 -6.12 1.39
CA SER A 153 1.92 -6.00 0.39
C SER A 153 1.61 -4.54 0.05
N PHE A 154 1.77 -3.60 1.00
CA PHE A 154 1.62 -2.17 0.74
C PHE A 154 2.81 -1.63 -0.05
N GLN A 155 4.03 -2.03 0.33
CA GLN A 155 5.26 -1.69 -0.40
C GLN A 155 5.13 -2.01 -1.90
N PHE A 156 4.52 -3.13 -2.25
CA PHE A 156 4.36 -3.58 -3.64
C PHE A 156 2.94 -3.47 -4.20
N TYR A 157 2.06 -2.67 -3.58
CA TYR A 157 0.71 -2.48 -4.11
C TYR A 157 0.76 -2.02 -5.57
N GLY A 158 -0.05 -2.66 -6.42
CA GLY A 158 -0.08 -2.41 -7.86
C GLY A 158 -1.44 -1.96 -8.38
N SER A 159 -2.53 -2.61 -7.98
CA SER A 159 -3.89 -2.30 -8.45
C SER A 159 -4.97 -2.89 -7.54
N ASP A 160 -6.23 -2.55 -7.84
CA ASP A 160 -7.46 -3.01 -7.18
C ASP A 160 -7.63 -2.53 -5.74
N ILE A 161 -8.67 -3.00 -5.05
CA ILE A 161 -9.01 -2.55 -3.70
C ILE A 161 -8.12 -3.26 -2.68
N TYR A 162 -7.14 -2.52 -2.16
CA TYR A 162 -6.22 -2.96 -1.12
C TYR A 162 -6.93 -3.29 0.20
N TYR A 163 -6.65 -4.49 0.68
CA TYR A 163 -7.01 -4.97 2.00
C TYR A 163 -5.96 -5.96 2.49
N ASP A 164 -5.34 -5.66 3.62
CA ASP A 164 -4.44 -6.59 4.29
C ASP A 164 -4.75 -6.62 5.78
N ILE A 165 -4.95 -7.81 6.33
CA ILE A 165 -5.18 -8.02 7.76
C ILE A 165 -3.95 -7.66 8.60
N ALA A 166 -2.75 -7.69 8.01
CA ALA A 166 -1.52 -7.24 8.64
C ALA A 166 -1.43 -5.71 8.72
N CYS A 167 -2.27 -4.98 7.98
CA CYS A 167 -2.38 -3.54 8.06
C CYS A 167 -3.20 -3.16 9.30
N ARG A 168 -2.52 -2.94 10.43
CA ARG A 168 -3.19 -2.80 11.73
C ARG A 168 -3.85 -1.43 11.86
N SER A 169 -4.89 -1.36 12.69
CA SER A 169 -5.63 -0.13 12.98
C SER A 169 -5.48 0.28 14.45
N ASN A 170 -4.23 0.37 14.90
CA ASN A 170 -3.91 0.93 16.20
C ASN A 170 -2.88 2.05 16.01
N ASP A 171 -3.05 3.13 16.78
CA ASP A 171 -2.27 4.38 16.66
C ASP A 171 -0.75 4.16 16.75
N GLU A 172 -0.30 3.10 17.42
CA GLU A 172 1.12 2.72 17.56
C GLU A 172 1.79 2.28 16.24
N ASN A 173 1.00 1.91 15.21
CA ASN A 173 1.53 1.44 13.92
C ASN A 173 1.32 2.45 12.78
N LEU A 174 0.73 3.62 13.06
CA LEU A 174 0.63 4.69 12.08
C LEU A 174 2.03 5.23 11.77
N ASN A 175 2.46 5.01 10.53
CA ASN A 175 3.83 5.29 10.10
C ASN A 175 3.88 5.92 8.70
N HIS A 176 2.72 6.27 8.11
CA HIS A 176 2.70 6.86 6.80
C HIS A 176 1.65 7.95 6.68
N ALA A 177 2.07 9.16 6.30
CA ALA A 177 1.17 10.28 6.03
C ALA A 177 0.84 10.33 4.53
N VAL A 178 -0.44 10.33 4.21
CA VAL A 178 -0.96 10.31 2.82
C VAL A 178 -2.16 11.25 2.69
N THR A 179 -2.66 11.43 1.47
CA THR A 179 -3.82 12.29 1.23
C THR A 179 -5.00 11.47 0.73
N ALA A 180 -6.12 11.48 1.45
CA ALA A 180 -7.38 11.00 0.95
C ALA A 180 -7.98 12.05 -0.01
N VAL A 181 -8.08 11.70 -1.29
CA VAL A 181 -8.50 12.63 -2.36
C VAL A 181 -9.91 12.34 -2.88
N GLY A 182 -10.51 11.23 -2.44
CA GLY A 182 -11.83 10.83 -2.89
C GLY A 182 -12.25 9.49 -2.32
N TYR A 183 -13.40 9.03 -2.80
CA TYR A 183 -13.96 7.74 -2.45
C TYR A 183 -14.84 7.23 -3.57
N GLY A 184 -15.10 5.93 -3.58
CA GLY A 184 -15.92 5.31 -4.60
C GLY A 184 -16.45 3.96 -4.17
N TYR A 185 -17.11 3.32 -5.13
CA TYR A 185 -17.53 1.94 -5.00
C TYR A 185 -17.51 1.25 -6.36
N THR A 186 -17.36 -0.07 -6.33
CA THR A 186 -17.52 -0.94 -7.48
C THR A 186 -18.42 -2.11 -7.11
N ASN A 187 -19.08 -2.70 -8.11
CA ASN A 187 -19.83 -3.94 -7.93
C ASN A 187 -18.96 -5.09 -8.45
N LEU A 188 -18.36 -5.84 -7.54
CA LEU A 188 -17.54 -7.00 -7.84
C LEU A 188 -18.20 -8.23 -7.25
N ASP A 189 -18.36 -9.28 -8.05
CA ASP A 189 -18.98 -10.56 -7.67
C ASP A 189 -20.41 -10.42 -7.13
N GLY A 190 -21.15 -9.40 -7.58
CA GLY A 190 -22.51 -9.11 -7.09
C GLY A 190 -22.54 -8.34 -5.76
N TYR A 191 -21.40 -7.96 -5.20
CA TYR A 191 -21.31 -7.22 -3.94
C TYR A 191 -20.74 -5.81 -4.15
N LYS A 192 -21.35 -4.83 -3.47
CA LYS A 192 -20.85 -3.45 -3.42
C LYS A 192 -19.59 -3.38 -2.57
N ARG A 193 -18.47 -3.04 -3.20
CA ARG A 193 -17.18 -2.82 -2.53
C ARG A 193 -16.84 -1.34 -2.55
N GLU A 194 -16.86 -0.70 -1.38
CA GLU A 194 -16.50 0.71 -1.23
C GLU A 194 -15.02 0.87 -0.86
N TYR A 195 -14.43 1.97 -1.30
CA TYR A 195 -13.02 2.28 -1.09
C TYR A 195 -12.79 3.79 -0.97
N TYR A 196 -11.72 4.16 -0.27
CA TYR A 196 -11.13 5.49 -0.37
C TYR A 196 -10.08 5.51 -1.48
N ILE A 197 -9.93 6.66 -2.13
CA ILE A 197 -8.86 6.93 -3.08
C ILE A 197 -7.79 7.71 -2.31
N ILE A 198 -6.64 7.09 -2.12
CA ILE A 198 -5.54 7.66 -1.37
C ILE A 198 -4.40 7.96 -2.34
N LYS A 199 -3.96 9.22 -2.35
CA LYS A 199 -2.77 9.67 -3.08
C LYS A 199 -1.54 9.49 -2.19
N ASN A 200 -0.54 8.83 -2.75
CA ASN A 200 0.75 8.59 -2.10
C ASN A 200 1.81 9.60 -2.59
N THR A 201 2.98 9.59 -1.95
CA THR A 201 4.13 10.48 -2.24
C THR A 201 5.32 9.74 -2.86
N TRP A 202 5.13 8.48 -3.27
CA TRP A 202 6.16 7.60 -3.83
C TRP A 202 6.17 7.55 -5.37
N GLY A 203 5.76 8.64 -6.02
CA GLY A 203 5.72 8.74 -7.47
C GLY A 203 4.65 7.88 -8.17
N GLU A 204 4.49 8.12 -9.47
CA GLU A 204 3.40 7.51 -10.26
C GLU A 204 3.65 6.05 -10.63
N LYS A 205 4.89 5.57 -10.53
CA LYS A 205 5.24 4.18 -10.83
C LYS A 205 4.83 3.21 -9.71
N TRP A 206 4.56 3.73 -8.51
CA TRP A 206 4.00 2.98 -7.38
C TRP A 206 2.47 2.96 -7.45
N GLY A 207 1.84 1.84 -7.08
CA GLY A 207 0.39 1.72 -7.01
C GLY A 207 -0.32 1.95 -8.35
N ASP A 208 -1.57 2.38 -8.29
CA ASP A 208 -2.33 2.77 -9.47
C ASP A 208 -2.07 4.25 -9.77
N SER A 209 -1.04 4.52 -10.58
CA SER A 209 -0.61 5.88 -10.93
C SER A 209 -0.35 6.76 -9.69
N GLY A 210 0.37 6.23 -8.70
CA GLY A 210 0.67 6.90 -7.43
C GLY A 210 -0.47 6.87 -6.40
N HIS A 211 -1.56 6.17 -6.68
CA HIS A 211 -2.70 6.05 -5.77
C HIS A 211 -2.89 4.62 -5.27
N VAL A 212 -3.61 4.47 -4.17
CA VAL A 212 -4.13 3.20 -3.67
C VAL A 212 -5.62 3.31 -3.38
N LEU A 213 -6.37 2.33 -3.87
CA LEU A 213 -7.77 2.16 -3.51
C LEU A 213 -7.83 1.31 -2.26
N ILE A 214 -8.31 1.86 -1.16
CA ILE A 214 -8.13 1.24 0.15
C ILE A 214 -9.53 0.84 0.64
N SER A 215 -9.76 -0.45 0.94
CA SER A 215 -11.11 -0.96 1.30
C SER A 215 -11.71 -0.21 2.49
N LYS A 216 -12.97 0.23 2.34
CA LYS A 216 -13.80 0.86 3.38
C LYS A 216 -14.61 -0.17 4.16
N ASN A 217 -15.20 -1.14 3.48
CA ASN A 217 -16.21 -2.04 4.04
C ASN A 217 -15.64 -3.18 4.90
N ARG A 218 -14.35 -3.11 5.25
CA ARG A 218 -13.67 -4.12 6.06
C ARG A 218 -13.06 -3.43 7.27
N THR A 219 -13.51 -3.83 8.46
CA THR A 219 -13.03 -3.32 9.73
C THR A 219 -11.51 -3.51 9.84
N ASN A 220 -10.86 -2.60 10.56
CA ASN A 220 -9.45 -2.64 10.92
C ASN A 220 -8.43 -2.62 9.76
N ASN A 221 -8.79 -2.10 8.59
CA ASN A 221 -7.82 -1.95 7.50
C ASN A 221 -7.10 -0.59 7.61
N CYS A 222 -5.83 -0.57 7.99
CA CYS A 222 -4.90 0.57 7.95
C CYS A 222 -5.35 1.89 8.63
N ASP A 223 -6.28 1.84 9.58
CA ASP A 223 -6.79 2.98 10.38
C ASP A 223 -7.25 4.26 9.64
N LYS A 224 -7.83 4.09 8.46
CA LYS A 224 -8.06 5.17 7.47
C LYS A 224 -9.04 6.28 7.89
N ALA A 225 -9.65 6.17 9.07
CA ALA A 225 -10.73 7.05 9.51
C ALA A 225 -10.53 7.67 10.90
N ASN A 226 -9.61 7.16 11.73
CA ASN A 226 -9.41 7.68 13.08
C ASN A 226 -8.40 8.84 13.14
N SER A 227 -7.56 9.01 12.12
CA SER A 227 -6.43 9.95 12.12
C SER A 227 -6.52 11.01 11.01
N ALA A 228 -7.73 11.31 10.53
CA ALA A 228 -7.94 12.35 9.52
C ALA A 228 -7.81 13.75 10.15
N VAL A 229 -6.92 14.58 9.58
CA VAL A 229 -6.72 15.96 10.03
C VAL A 229 -6.99 16.91 8.85
N ASN A 230 -7.98 17.79 9.03
CA ASN A 230 -8.19 18.88 8.08
C ASN A 230 -7.17 19.99 8.34
N PRO A 231 -6.42 20.46 7.33
CA PRO A 231 -5.67 21.70 7.48
C PRO A 231 -6.66 22.84 7.65
N ILE A 232 -6.56 23.54 8.79
CA ILE A 232 -7.25 24.81 8.99
C ILE A 232 -6.49 25.82 8.13
N VAL A 233 -7.15 26.36 7.10
CA VAL A 233 -6.65 27.50 6.30
C VAL A 233 -7.26 28.78 6.84
#